data_AF-A0A1Q6QVJ2-F1
#
_entry.id   AF-A0A1Q6QVJ2-F1
#
_cell.length_a   1.000
_cell.length_b   1.000
_cell.length_c   1.000
_cell.angle_alpha   90.00
_cell.angle_beta   90.00
_cell.angle_gamma   90.00
#
_symmetry.space_group_name_H-M   'P 1'
#
loop_
_entity.id
_entity.type
_entity.pdbx_description
1 polymer ?
#
loop_
_entity_poly.entity_id
_entity_poly.type
_entity_poly.pdbx_seq_one_letter_code
_entity_poly.pdbx_strand_id
1 'polypeptide(L)'
;MTTGKKIIKYLSMAFAIFLTFTIISGITNGIYSLISVFSDSSGNGDVRVLWNNDNIIIDDIDIDLIYNNLNIKVGDKFSVETNSKNVKYTIQDSTLIVKENKKIWYSSNNKKDELTIYIPSNIVLNKIDIDMGAGTLNIENMNTRKLALDLGAGSTLIKDIYSDNTNINTGAGSFTIVNGNINDLDLDVGVGKTNITSMITGHSTIDIGIGSLSLNLIGNNYTFKVNKGIGKVVIDNKEVSDNEVLGMGSNTIKLNGGIGDTTVTLNKDR
;
A
#
# COMPACT_ATOMS: atom_id res chain seq x y z
N MET A 1 -0.31 4.89 43.95
CA MET A 1 -0.82 5.13 42.57
C MET A 1 -2.24 5.67 42.67
N THR A 2 -2.51 6.82 42.05
CA THR A 2 -3.87 7.36 41.93
C THR A 2 -4.73 6.46 41.05
N THR A 3 -6.05 6.44 41.29
CA THR A 3 -7.00 5.59 40.55
C THR A 3 -6.92 5.79 39.04
N GLY A 4 -6.74 7.03 38.57
CA GLY A 4 -6.53 7.32 37.15
C GLY A 4 -5.27 6.67 36.56
N LYS A 5 -4.15 6.67 37.29
CA LYS A 5 -2.91 5.99 36.85
C LYS A 5 -3.07 4.47 36.79
N LYS A 6 -3.93 3.88 37.61
CA LYS A 6 -4.26 2.45 37.53
C LYS A 6 -5.11 2.16 36.29
N ILE A 7 -6.14 2.96 36.03
CA ILE A 7 -7.03 2.79 34.87
C ILE A 7 -6.25 2.89 33.56
N ILE A 8 -5.40 3.91 33.41
CA ILE A 8 -4.55 4.07 32.23
C ILE A 8 -3.64 2.86 32.05
N LYS A 9 -2.99 2.38 33.12
CA LYS A 9 -2.13 1.19 33.06
C LYS A 9 -2.88 -0.04 32.57
N TYR A 10 -4.09 -0.30 33.07
CA TYR A 10 -4.86 -1.48 32.67
C TYR A 10 -5.43 -1.36 31.24
N LEU A 11 -5.84 -0.16 30.82
CA LEU A 11 -6.25 0.09 29.43
C LEU A 11 -5.09 -0.11 28.45
N SER A 12 -3.92 0.43 28.75
CA SER A 12 -2.72 0.23 27.92
C SER A 12 -2.33 -1.25 27.85
N MET A 13 -2.45 -1.99 28.94
CA MET A 13 -2.14 -3.42 28.98
C MET A 13 -3.17 -4.24 28.18
N ALA A 14 -4.46 -3.92 28.28
CA ALA A 14 -5.51 -4.56 27.50
C ALA A 14 -5.36 -4.27 25.99
N PHE A 15 -5.02 -3.03 25.63
CA PHE A 15 -4.78 -2.62 24.25
C PHE A 15 -3.54 -3.31 23.67
N ALA A 16 -2.45 -3.40 24.44
CA ALA A 16 -1.25 -4.14 24.02
C ALA A 16 -1.55 -5.63 23.77
N ILE A 17 -2.31 -6.27 24.67
CA ILE A 17 -2.73 -7.66 24.50
C ILE A 17 -3.57 -7.81 23.22
N PHE A 18 -4.58 -6.95 23.03
CA PHE A 18 -5.40 -6.95 21.82
C PHE A 18 -4.54 -6.83 20.54
N LEU A 19 -3.62 -5.85 20.51
CA LEU A 19 -2.75 -5.61 19.36
C LEU A 19 -1.82 -6.81 19.08
N THR A 20 -1.26 -7.43 20.13
CA THR A 20 -0.43 -8.64 19.96
C THR A 20 -1.21 -9.80 19.35
N PHE A 21 -2.47 -10.01 19.74
CA PHE A 21 -3.32 -11.05 19.13
C PHE A 21 -3.64 -10.75 17.67
N THR A 22 -3.91 -9.50 17.31
CA THR A 22 -4.13 -9.09 15.92
C THR A 22 -2.88 -9.30 15.06
N ILE A 23 -1.70 -8.92 15.58
CA ILE A 23 -0.43 -9.06 14.87
C ILE A 23 -0.06 -10.54 14.71
N ILE A 24 -0.17 -11.36 15.76
CA ILE A 24 0.16 -12.80 15.71
C ILE A 24 -0.79 -13.54 14.74
N SER A 25 -2.08 -13.18 14.72
CA SER A 25 -3.05 -13.73 13.77
C SER A 25 -2.74 -13.35 12.30
N GLY A 26 -2.11 -12.19 12.08
CA GLY A 26 -1.61 -11.77 10.77
C GLY A 26 -0.31 -12.49 10.35
N ILE A 27 0.57 -12.82 11.29
CA ILE A 27 1.89 -13.43 11.00
C ILE A 27 1.76 -14.90 10.56
N THR A 28 0.83 -15.68 11.12
CA THR A 28 0.65 -17.09 10.72
C THR A 28 0.03 -17.26 9.33
N ASN A 29 -0.60 -16.21 8.78
CA ASN A 29 -1.17 -16.22 7.43
C ASN A 29 -0.33 -15.44 6.41
N GLY A 30 0.56 -14.54 6.84
CA GLY A 30 1.25 -13.60 5.96
C GLY A 30 2.33 -14.19 5.03
N ILE A 31 2.82 -15.41 5.29
CA ILE A 31 3.85 -16.05 4.43
C ILE A 31 3.25 -17.16 3.56
N TYR A 32 2.27 -17.94 4.07
CA TYR A 32 1.58 -18.95 3.27
C TYR A 32 0.50 -18.37 2.33
N SER A 33 -0.02 -17.17 2.60
CA SER A 33 -1.01 -16.50 1.74
C SER A 33 -0.42 -15.87 0.47
N LEU A 34 0.90 -15.67 0.38
CA LEU A 34 1.52 -15.05 -0.81
C LEU A 34 1.45 -15.95 -2.06
N ILE A 35 1.25 -17.26 -1.88
CA ILE A 35 1.12 -18.23 -2.98
C ILE A 35 -0.36 -18.55 -3.25
N SER A 36 -1.25 -18.46 -2.26
CA SER A 36 -2.66 -18.86 -2.42
C SER A 36 -3.58 -17.77 -2.98
N VAL A 37 -3.17 -16.49 -3.03
CA VAL A 37 -3.97 -15.40 -3.63
C VAL A 37 -4.04 -15.49 -5.17
N PHE A 38 -3.21 -16.35 -5.79
CA PHE A 38 -3.34 -16.74 -7.20
C PHE A 38 -4.08 -18.08 -7.41
N SER A 39 -4.59 -18.71 -6.34
CA SER A 39 -5.58 -19.77 -6.50
C SER A 39 -6.91 -19.10 -6.80
N ASP A 40 -7.31 -19.19 -8.07
CA ASP A 40 -8.56 -18.70 -8.63
C ASP A 40 -9.75 -19.07 -7.73
N SER A 41 -10.11 -18.15 -6.82
CA SER A 41 -11.35 -18.25 -6.06
C SER A 41 -12.42 -17.66 -6.97
N SER A 42 -12.77 -18.43 -8.00
CA SER A 42 -13.89 -18.17 -8.89
C SER A 42 -15.20 -18.27 -8.08
N GLY A 43 -15.46 -17.25 -7.28
CA GLY A 43 -16.72 -17.06 -6.59
C GLY A 43 -17.77 -16.64 -7.63
N ASN A 44 -18.39 -17.63 -8.28
CA ASN A 44 -19.48 -17.51 -9.25
C ASN A 44 -20.52 -16.44 -8.89
N GLY A 45 -20.25 -15.19 -9.25
CA GLY A 45 -21.21 -14.15 -9.56
C GLY A 45 -20.90 -13.73 -11.00
N ASP A 46 -21.91 -13.29 -11.74
CA ASP A 46 -21.73 -12.93 -13.15
C ASP A 46 -20.76 -11.74 -13.25
N VAL A 47 -19.48 -12.01 -13.51
CA VAL A 47 -18.47 -10.98 -13.80
C VAL A 47 -18.93 -10.24 -15.05
N ARG A 48 -19.07 -8.92 -14.92
CA ARG A 48 -19.45 -8.06 -16.05
C ARG A 48 -18.24 -7.27 -16.53
N VAL A 49 -18.04 -7.27 -17.85
CA VAL A 49 -17.14 -6.34 -18.53
C VAL A 49 -17.85 -5.00 -18.61
N LEU A 50 -17.34 -3.99 -17.90
CA LEU A 50 -17.88 -2.63 -17.96
C LEU A 50 -17.35 -1.89 -19.18
N TRP A 51 -16.06 -2.07 -19.47
CA TRP A 51 -15.38 -1.39 -20.55
C TRP A 51 -14.36 -2.30 -21.22
N ASN A 52 -14.37 -2.28 -22.56
CA ASN A 52 -13.44 -2.98 -23.41
C ASN A 52 -13.45 -2.27 -24.78
N ASN A 53 -12.50 -1.37 -25.02
CA ASN A 53 -12.41 -0.63 -26.28
C ASN A 53 -10.94 -0.45 -26.67
N ASP A 54 -10.65 -0.61 -27.96
CA ASP A 54 -9.30 -0.66 -28.52
C ASP A 54 -8.75 0.73 -28.92
N ASN A 55 -9.58 1.79 -28.91
CA ASN A 55 -9.27 3.08 -29.55
C ASN A 55 -9.28 4.31 -28.63
N ILE A 56 -9.24 4.14 -27.31
CA ILE A 56 -9.25 5.27 -26.37
C ILE A 56 -7.89 5.39 -25.71
N ILE A 57 -7.27 6.56 -25.86
CA ILE A 57 -6.04 6.92 -25.15
C ILE A 57 -6.43 7.29 -23.71
N ILE A 58 -5.85 6.59 -22.75
CA ILE A 58 -5.98 6.89 -21.32
C ILE A 58 -4.61 7.35 -20.83
N ASP A 59 -4.59 8.56 -20.30
CA ASP A 59 -3.43 9.21 -19.71
C ASP A 59 -3.48 9.15 -18.18
N ASP A 60 -4.69 9.21 -17.60
CA ASP A 60 -4.90 9.31 -16.17
C ASP A 60 -5.93 8.26 -15.67
N ILE A 61 -5.76 7.81 -14.43
CA ILE A 61 -6.70 6.91 -13.74
C ILE A 61 -7.08 7.53 -12.40
N ASP A 62 -8.39 7.63 -12.14
CA ASP A 62 -8.98 8.12 -10.88
C ASP A 62 -9.99 7.09 -10.36
N ILE A 63 -9.71 6.51 -9.19
CA ILE A 63 -10.51 5.43 -8.61
C ILE A 63 -10.93 5.81 -7.18
N ASP A 64 -12.23 5.80 -6.92
CA ASP A 64 -12.83 6.06 -5.60
C ASP A 64 -13.74 4.87 -5.23
N LEU A 65 -13.30 4.06 -4.27
CA LEU A 65 -13.99 2.85 -3.80
C LEU A 65 -14.20 2.91 -2.29
N ILE A 66 -15.35 2.44 -1.82
CA ILE A 66 -15.70 2.47 -0.39
C ILE A 66 -15.37 1.13 0.26
N TYR A 67 -15.88 0.03 -0.31
CA TYR A 67 -15.77 -1.33 0.22
C TYR A 67 -15.59 -2.35 -0.90
N ASN A 68 -14.39 -2.40 -1.50
CA ASN A 68 -14.13 -3.22 -2.69
C ASN A 68 -12.70 -3.77 -2.71
N ASN A 69 -12.52 -4.91 -3.37
CA ASN A 69 -11.19 -5.40 -3.74
C ASN A 69 -10.82 -4.88 -5.13
N LEU A 70 -9.68 -4.22 -5.25
CA LEU A 70 -9.16 -3.72 -6.52
C LEU A 70 -7.95 -4.55 -6.96
N ASN A 71 -8.01 -5.07 -8.18
CA ASN A 71 -6.86 -5.65 -8.87
C ASN A 71 -6.50 -4.79 -10.08
N ILE A 72 -5.23 -4.40 -10.19
CA ILE A 72 -4.66 -3.79 -11.38
C ILE A 72 -3.72 -4.82 -12.00
N LYS A 73 -4.08 -5.31 -13.19
CA LYS A 73 -3.38 -6.37 -13.91
C LYS A 73 -2.80 -5.86 -15.20
N VAL A 74 -1.76 -6.54 -15.69
CA VAL A 74 -1.29 -6.31 -17.05
C VAL A 74 -2.27 -6.95 -18.04
N GLY A 75 -2.60 -6.25 -19.12
CA GLY A 75 -3.39 -6.79 -20.23
C GLY A 75 -2.96 -6.22 -21.57
N ASP A 76 -3.48 -6.78 -22.66
CA ASP A 76 -3.14 -6.30 -24.02
C ASP A 76 -3.74 -4.93 -24.33
N LYS A 77 -4.80 -4.56 -23.60
CA LYS A 77 -5.56 -3.33 -23.74
C LYS A 77 -6.15 -2.93 -22.40
N PHE A 78 -6.65 -1.70 -22.34
CA PHE A 78 -7.44 -1.30 -21.21
C PHE A 78 -8.79 -2.02 -21.17
N SER A 79 -9.13 -2.57 -20.01
CA SER A 79 -10.46 -3.10 -19.75
C SER A 79 -10.80 -3.04 -18.26
N VAL A 80 -12.09 -3.02 -17.97
CA VAL A 80 -12.61 -2.96 -16.59
C VAL A 80 -13.64 -4.07 -16.41
N GLU A 81 -13.40 -4.93 -15.43
CA GLU A 81 -14.24 -6.05 -15.05
C GLU A 81 -14.66 -5.90 -13.59
N THR A 82 -15.90 -6.23 -13.26
CA THR A 82 -16.34 -6.22 -11.86
C THR A 82 -17.46 -7.22 -11.64
N ASN A 83 -17.55 -7.78 -10.43
CA ASN A 83 -18.74 -8.48 -9.95
C ASN A 83 -19.68 -7.56 -9.13
N SER A 84 -19.23 -6.32 -8.84
CA SER A 84 -19.96 -5.35 -8.03
C SER A 84 -20.97 -4.59 -8.87
N LYS A 85 -22.21 -4.53 -8.38
CA LYS A 85 -23.29 -3.75 -9.00
C LYS A 85 -23.16 -2.24 -8.76
N ASN A 86 -22.39 -1.82 -7.76
CA ASN A 86 -22.32 -0.43 -7.30
C ASN A 86 -21.18 0.36 -7.94
N VAL A 87 -20.26 -0.33 -8.63
CA VAL A 87 -19.17 0.28 -9.37
C VAL A 87 -19.69 0.79 -10.73
N LYS A 88 -19.32 2.03 -11.05
CA LYS A 88 -19.53 2.67 -12.35
C LYS A 88 -18.21 3.22 -12.85
N TYR A 89 -18.11 3.38 -14.16
CA TYR A 89 -16.98 4.08 -14.78
C TYR A 89 -17.47 5.18 -15.72
N THR A 90 -16.60 6.15 -15.96
CA THR A 90 -16.72 7.09 -17.06
C THR A 90 -15.33 7.39 -17.61
N ILE A 91 -15.26 7.86 -18.86
CA ILE A 91 -14.01 8.35 -19.44
C ILE A 91 -14.27 9.79 -19.85
N GLN A 92 -13.48 10.70 -19.31
CA GLN A 92 -13.54 12.12 -19.62
C GLN A 92 -12.12 12.63 -19.79
N ASP A 93 -11.85 13.34 -20.88
CA ASP A 93 -10.56 14.01 -21.12
C ASP A 93 -9.36 13.07 -20.91
N SER A 94 -9.41 11.86 -21.50
CA SER A 94 -8.40 10.80 -21.36
C SER A 94 -8.14 10.30 -19.93
N THR A 95 -9.05 10.59 -19.00
CA THR A 95 -9.05 10.06 -17.63
C THR A 95 -10.07 8.92 -17.51
N LEU A 96 -9.63 7.74 -17.07
CA LEU A 96 -10.53 6.67 -16.62
C LEU A 96 -10.96 6.95 -15.18
N ILE A 97 -12.23 7.26 -14.96
CA ILE A 97 -12.80 7.54 -13.65
C ILE A 97 -13.67 6.36 -13.23
N VAL A 98 -13.36 5.72 -12.10
CA VAL A 98 -14.13 4.59 -11.55
C VAL A 98 -14.62 4.95 -10.15
N LYS A 99 -15.92 4.83 -9.90
CA LYS A 99 -16.54 5.20 -8.62
C LYS A 99 -17.47 4.11 -8.09
N GLU A 100 -17.36 3.82 -6.80
CA GLU A 100 -18.34 3.02 -6.06
C GLU A 100 -19.43 3.93 -5.47
N ASN A 101 -20.69 3.65 -5.81
CA ASN A 101 -21.81 4.36 -5.18
C ASN A 101 -22.08 3.77 -3.79
N LYS A 102 -22.45 4.63 -2.82
CA LYS A 102 -22.86 4.20 -1.48
C LYS A 102 -23.90 3.07 -1.55
N LYS A 103 -23.61 1.97 -0.86
CA LYS A 103 -24.56 0.88 -0.65
C LYS A 103 -25.79 1.44 0.07
N ILE A 104 -26.94 1.40 -0.58
CA ILE A 104 -28.23 1.36 0.13
C ILE A 104 -28.24 0.01 0.84
N TRP A 105 -28.34 0.00 2.18
CA TRP A 105 -28.23 -1.19 3.02
C TRP A 105 -29.29 -2.25 2.70
N TYR A 106 -29.07 -3.02 1.65
CA TYR A 106 -29.71 -4.30 1.43
C TYR A 106 -28.66 -5.37 1.67
N SER A 107 -28.70 -5.89 2.90
CA SER A 107 -28.03 -7.10 3.33
C SER A 107 -28.35 -8.24 2.37
N SER A 108 -27.37 -8.71 1.60
CA SER A 108 -27.39 -10.08 1.06
C SER A 108 -26.04 -10.47 0.46
N ASN A 109 -25.50 -11.58 0.97
CA ASN A 109 -24.41 -12.44 0.49
C ASN A 109 -22.97 -12.15 0.94
N ASN A 110 -22.32 -13.21 1.43
CA ASN A 110 -20.91 -13.32 1.88
C ASN A 110 -19.86 -13.14 0.77
N LYS A 111 -20.21 -12.51 -0.36
CA LYS A 111 -19.30 -12.37 -1.51
C LYS A 111 -18.59 -11.02 -1.44
N LYS A 112 -17.29 -11.03 -1.70
CA LYS A 112 -16.48 -9.82 -1.77
C LYS A 112 -16.74 -9.15 -3.12
N ASP A 113 -17.08 -7.87 -3.08
CA ASP A 113 -17.14 -7.03 -4.27
C ASP A 113 -15.71 -6.82 -4.79
N GLU A 114 -15.52 -7.03 -6.08
CA GLU A 114 -14.21 -7.03 -6.75
C GLU A 114 -14.27 -6.25 -8.07
N LEU A 115 -13.24 -5.47 -8.31
CA LEU A 115 -12.97 -4.68 -9.50
C LEU A 115 -11.59 -5.07 -10.01
N THR A 116 -11.50 -5.43 -11.29
CA THR A 116 -10.24 -5.66 -11.99
C THR A 116 -10.11 -4.67 -13.13
N ILE A 117 -8.99 -3.96 -13.18
CA ILE A 117 -8.61 -3.08 -14.27
C ILE A 117 -7.38 -3.66 -14.94
N TYR A 118 -7.44 -3.86 -16.25
CA TYR A 118 -6.30 -4.27 -17.04
C TYR A 118 -5.66 -3.05 -17.69
N ILE A 119 -4.33 -2.95 -17.61
CA ILE A 119 -3.54 -1.85 -18.14
C ILE A 119 -2.48 -2.43 -19.09
N PRO A 120 -2.31 -1.86 -20.31
CA PRO A 120 -1.19 -2.19 -21.19
C PRO A 120 0.16 -2.03 -20.49
N SER A 121 1.08 -2.97 -20.67
CA SER A 121 2.42 -2.88 -20.05
C SER A 121 3.36 -1.87 -20.70
N ASN A 122 3.03 -1.40 -21.91
CA ASN A 122 3.89 -0.55 -22.74
C ASN A 122 3.58 0.94 -22.60
N ILE A 123 2.74 1.34 -21.66
CA ILE A 123 2.37 2.74 -21.44
C ILE A 123 2.91 3.27 -20.11
N VAL A 124 3.12 4.58 -20.09
CA VAL A 124 3.42 5.33 -18.87
C VAL A 124 2.27 6.30 -18.65
N LEU A 125 1.53 6.11 -17.56
CA LEU A 125 0.43 7.00 -17.20
C LEU A 125 0.96 8.32 -16.65
N ASN A 126 0.20 9.40 -16.81
CA ASN A 126 0.52 10.71 -16.26
C ASN A 126 0.24 10.73 -14.75
N LYS A 127 -0.95 10.30 -14.35
CA LYS A 127 -1.38 10.22 -12.95
C LYS A 127 -2.22 8.96 -12.71
N ILE A 128 -1.99 8.34 -11.56
CA ILE A 128 -2.89 7.36 -10.98
C ILE A 128 -3.26 7.85 -9.59
N ASP A 129 -4.55 7.97 -9.32
CA ASP A 129 -5.14 8.36 -8.05
C ASP A 129 -6.11 7.26 -7.60
N ILE A 130 -5.88 6.69 -6.42
CA ILE A 130 -6.68 5.58 -5.88
C ILE A 130 -7.02 5.90 -4.43
N ASP A 131 -8.30 6.15 -4.17
CA ASP A 131 -8.91 6.25 -2.85
C ASP A 131 -9.73 4.99 -2.58
N MET A 132 -9.39 4.29 -1.50
CA MET A 132 -10.08 3.09 -1.05
C MET A 132 -10.37 3.15 0.46
N GLY A 133 -11.66 3.17 0.84
CA GLY A 133 -12.07 3.15 2.24
C GLY A 133 -11.68 1.87 2.98
N ALA A 134 -12.06 0.70 2.47
CA ALA A 134 -11.59 -0.58 2.97
C ALA A 134 -11.62 -1.70 1.91
N GLY A 135 -10.67 -2.62 1.97
CA GLY A 135 -10.59 -3.75 1.03
C GLY A 135 -9.18 -4.24 0.78
N THR A 136 -8.96 -4.88 -0.37
CA THR A 136 -7.61 -5.29 -0.81
C THR A 136 -7.22 -4.59 -2.09
N LEU A 137 -6.00 -4.07 -2.17
CA LEU A 137 -5.40 -3.54 -3.40
C LEU A 137 -4.28 -4.46 -3.86
N ASN A 138 -4.42 -5.07 -5.04
CA ASN A 138 -3.38 -5.85 -5.67
C ASN A 138 -2.96 -5.20 -7.00
N ILE A 139 -1.68 -4.86 -7.14
CA ILE A 139 -1.12 -4.26 -8.34
C ILE A 139 -0.03 -5.19 -8.87
N GLU A 140 -0.20 -5.71 -10.09
CA GLU A 140 0.80 -6.54 -10.75
C GLU A 140 1.96 -5.72 -11.31
N ASN A 141 1.65 -4.62 -11.98
CA ASN A 141 2.64 -3.71 -12.52
C ASN A 141 2.01 -2.32 -12.64
N MET A 142 2.78 -1.30 -12.30
CA MET A 142 2.34 0.09 -12.44
C MET A 142 3.50 0.96 -12.90
N ASN A 143 3.24 1.77 -13.93
CA ASN A 143 4.19 2.72 -14.48
C ASN A 143 3.49 4.07 -14.68
N THR A 144 3.86 5.06 -13.89
CA THR A 144 3.19 6.38 -13.87
C THR A 144 4.15 7.49 -13.51
N ARG A 145 3.92 8.72 -13.96
CA ARG A 145 4.71 9.87 -13.50
C ARG A 145 4.30 10.29 -12.08
N LYS A 146 3.01 10.25 -11.77
CA LYS A 146 2.46 10.60 -10.45
C LYS A 146 1.59 9.48 -9.91
N LEU A 147 1.85 9.07 -8.67
CA LEU A 147 1.03 8.11 -7.95
C LEU A 147 0.51 8.73 -6.66
N ALA A 148 -0.79 8.65 -6.44
CA ALA A 148 -1.44 8.92 -5.17
C ALA A 148 -2.26 7.69 -4.76
N LEU A 149 -2.00 7.16 -3.56
CA LEU A 149 -2.79 6.11 -2.94
C LEU A 149 -3.29 6.61 -1.58
N ASP A 150 -4.60 6.63 -1.35
CA ASP A 150 -5.22 6.84 -0.04
C ASP A 150 -6.01 5.59 0.33
N LEU A 151 -5.52 4.85 1.31
CA LEU A 151 -5.96 3.48 1.59
C LEU A 151 -6.36 3.39 3.06
N GLY A 152 -7.66 3.30 3.35
CA GLY A 152 -8.17 3.21 4.72
C GLY A 152 -7.77 1.91 5.42
N ALA A 153 -8.67 0.92 5.47
CA ALA A 153 -8.42 -0.33 6.20
C ALA A 153 -8.31 -1.54 5.26
N GLY A 154 -7.18 -2.25 5.27
CA GLY A 154 -7.00 -3.33 4.29
C GLY A 154 -5.62 -3.94 4.14
N SER A 155 -5.44 -4.66 3.04
CA SER A 155 -4.13 -5.19 2.64
C SER A 155 -3.78 -4.75 1.23
N THR A 156 -2.56 -4.28 1.05
CA THR A 156 -2.04 -3.82 -0.23
C THR A 156 -0.80 -4.60 -0.62
N LEU A 157 -0.79 -5.10 -1.85
CA LEU A 157 0.33 -5.78 -2.48
C LEU A 157 0.60 -5.14 -3.84
N ILE A 158 1.78 -4.55 -3.99
CA ILE A 158 2.29 -4.02 -5.24
C ILE A 158 3.50 -4.86 -5.63
N LYS A 159 3.40 -5.59 -6.74
CA LYS A 159 4.49 -6.43 -7.22
C LYS A 159 5.60 -5.57 -7.83
N ASP A 160 5.26 -4.73 -8.79
CA ASP A 160 6.19 -3.85 -9.50
C ASP A 160 5.62 -2.44 -9.62
N ILE A 161 6.43 -1.43 -9.27
CA ILE A 161 6.07 -0.01 -9.39
C ILE A 161 7.24 0.81 -9.93
N TYR A 162 6.94 1.65 -10.91
CA TYR A 162 7.83 2.67 -11.47
C TYR A 162 7.12 4.02 -11.40
N SER A 163 7.69 4.97 -10.67
CA SER A 163 7.01 6.24 -10.37
C SER A 163 7.95 7.40 -10.09
N ASP A 164 7.68 8.58 -10.66
CA ASP A 164 8.53 9.76 -10.49
C ASP A 164 8.19 10.60 -9.23
N ASN A 165 6.93 10.60 -8.81
CA ASN A 165 6.46 11.27 -7.59
C ASN A 165 5.34 10.43 -6.97
N THR A 166 5.53 10.02 -5.72
CA THR A 166 4.69 9.00 -5.11
C THR A 166 4.26 9.41 -3.71
N ASN A 167 2.95 9.57 -3.52
CA ASN A 167 2.33 9.81 -2.24
C ASN A 167 1.44 8.62 -1.85
N ILE A 168 1.67 8.03 -0.69
CA ILE A 168 0.95 6.85 -0.21
C ILE A 168 0.54 7.07 1.24
N ASN A 169 -0.77 7.06 1.48
CA ASN A 169 -1.38 7.14 2.79
C ASN A 169 -2.08 5.82 3.09
N THR A 170 -1.78 5.21 4.23
CA THR A 170 -2.43 3.98 4.67
C THR A 170 -2.97 4.13 6.09
N GLY A 171 -4.22 3.75 6.32
CA GLY A 171 -4.88 3.86 7.62
C GLY A 171 -4.50 2.71 8.53
N ALA A 172 -4.99 1.50 8.24
CA ALA A 172 -4.75 0.32 9.05
C ALA A 172 -4.62 -0.97 8.23
N GLY A 173 -3.55 -1.75 8.44
CA GLY A 173 -3.43 -3.12 7.92
C GLY A 173 -2.04 -3.50 7.43
N SER A 174 -1.94 -4.10 6.25
CA SER A 174 -0.65 -4.50 5.66
C SER A 174 -0.38 -3.80 4.34
N PHE A 175 0.86 -3.34 4.15
CA PHE A 175 1.30 -2.70 2.93
C PHE A 175 2.60 -3.35 2.46
N THR A 176 2.64 -3.83 1.22
CA THR A 176 3.81 -4.51 0.67
C THR A 176 4.12 -4.03 -0.75
N ILE A 177 5.36 -3.62 -0.98
CA ILE A 177 5.96 -3.41 -2.31
C ILE A 177 7.06 -4.47 -2.48
N VAL A 178 6.94 -5.31 -3.50
CA VAL A 178 7.88 -6.42 -3.77
C VAL A 178 9.08 -5.97 -4.59
N ASN A 179 8.87 -5.05 -5.52
CA ASN A 179 9.91 -4.46 -6.35
C ASN A 179 9.46 -3.07 -6.82
N GLY A 180 10.41 -2.16 -7.00
CA GLY A 180 10.11 -0.87 -7.62
C GLY A 180 11.30 0.05 -7.82
N ASN A 181 11.08 1.07 -8.64
CA ASN A 181 11.93 2.23 -8.81
C ASN A 181 11.08 3.48 -8.57
N ILE A 182 11.23 4.07 -7.38
CA ILE A 182 10.36 5.11 -6.87
C ILE A 182 11.21 6.36 -6.62
N ASN A 183 10.90 7.46 -7.28
CA ASN A 183 11.47 8.77 -6.98
C ASN A 183 10.52 9.58 -6.10
N ASP A 184 11.08 10.35 -5.17
CA ASP A 184 10.36 11.25 -4.25
C ASP A 184 9.15 10.58 -3.58
N LEU A 185 9.42 9.56 -2.74
CA LEU A 185 8.41 8.84 -1.99
C LEU A 185 8.01 9.60 -0.73
N ASP A 186 6.73 9.92 -0.60
CA ASP A 186 6.08 10.33 0.64
C ASP A 186 5.15 9.19 1.10
N LEU A 187 5.44 8.59 2.24
CA LEU A 187 4.72 7.42 2.75
C LEU A 187 4.28 7.64 4.20
N ASP A 188 2.98 7.71 4.42
CA ASP A 188 2.34 7.81 5.73
C ASP A 188 1.60 6.52 6.05
N VAL A 189 1.98 5.87 7.15
CA VAL A 189 1.36 4.62 7.62
C VAL A 189 0.77 4.83 9.01
N GLY A 190 -0.54 4.73 9.13
CA GLY A 190 -1.25 4.86 10.40
C GLY A 190 -0.91 3.72 11.36
N VAL A 191 -1.45 2.52 11.08
CA VAL A 191 -1.24 1.33 11.93
C VAL A 191 -1.00 0.07 11.09
N GLY A 192 0.10 -0.66 11.33
CA GLY A 192 0.24 -2.01 10.80
C GLY A 192 1.64 -2.44 10.38
N LYS A 193 1.72 -3.31 9.37
CA LYS A 193 2.98 -3.89 8.90
C LYS A 193 3.29 -3.44 7.47
N THR A 194 4.46 -2.87 7.30
CA THR A 194 4.95 -2.36 6.03
C THR A 194 6.22 -3.09 5.59
N ASN A 195 6.22 -3.65 4.39
CA ASN A 195 7.41 -4.28 3.80
C ASN A 195 7.65 -3.69 2.41
N ILE A 196 8.79 -3.07 2.18
CA ILE A 196 9.10 -2.42 0.91
C ILE A 196 10.44 -2.96 0.42
N THR A 197 10.47 -3.41 -0.83
CA THR A 197 11.71 -3.70 -1.54
C THR A 197 11.72 -2.88 -2.81
N SER A 198 12.62 -1.90 -2.90
CA SER A 198 12.69 -0.98 -4.04
C SER A 198 14.01 -0.20 -4.08
N MET A 199 14.33 0.35 -5.24
CA MET A 199 15.24 1.48 -5.36
C MET A 199 14.43 2.75 -5.09
N ILE A 200 14.85 3.55 -4.10
CA ILE A 200 14.21 4.82 -3.77
C ILE A 200 15.19 5.95 -4.12
N THR A 201 14.76 6.93 -4.90
CA THR A 201 15.59 8.03 -5.37
C THR A 201 15.02 9.39 -4.99
N GLY A 202 15.86 10.44 -5.07
CA GLY A 202 15.44 11.80 -4.74
C GLY A 202 15.34 12.05 -3.24
N HIS A 203 14.25 12.69 -2.82
CA HIS A 203 13.99 13.11 -1.44
C HIS A 203 12.71 12.48 -0.92
N SER A 204 12.86 11.50 -0.04
CA SER A 204 11.76 10.70 0.46
C SER A 204 11.54 10.86 1.97
N THR A 205 10.28 10.75 2.38
CA THR A 205 9.83 10.72 3.77
C THR A 205 9.02 9.45 4.00
N ILE A 206 9.28 8.77 5.11
CA ILE A 206 8.52 7.60 5.53
C ILE A 206 8.16 7.78 7.01
N ASP A 207 6.86 7.93 7.26
CA ASP A 207 6.29 8.15 8.58
C ASP A 207 5.43 6.95 8.97
N ILE A 208 5.80 6.32 10.09
CA ILE A 208 5.14 5.11 10.60
C ILE A 208 4.54 5.43 11.96
N GLY A 209 3.21 5.51 12.04
CA GLY A 209 2.46 5.78 13.27
C GLY A 209 2.64 4.68 14.31
N ILE A 210 2.01 3.51 14.12
CA ILE A 210 2.14 2.36 15.03
C ILE A 210 2.34 1.08 14.22
N GLY A 211 3.47 0.40 14.41
CA GLY A 211 3.69 -0.90 13.76
C GLY A 211 5.12 -1.16 13.38
N SER A 212 5.34 -1.93 12.31
CA SER A 212 6.69 -2.30 11.88
C SER A 212 6.95 -2.00 10.41
N LEU A 213 8.18 -1.55 10.15
CA LEU A 213 8.70 -1.28 8.82
C LEU A 213 9.89 -2.18 8.52
N SER A 214 9.82 -2.93 7.43
CA SER A 214 10.97 -3.59 6.80
C SER A 214 11.23 -2.95 5.44
N LEU A 215 12.33 -2.24 5.32
CA LEU A 215 12.72 -1.50 4.12
C LEU A 215 14.00 -2.13 3.53
N ASN A 216 13.86 -2.85 2.42
CA ASN A 216 14.96 -3.48 1.70
C ASN A 216 15.32 -2.64 0.47
N LEU A 217 16.26 -1.72 0.64
CA LEU A 217 16.66 -0.81 -0.42
C LEU A 217 17.59 -1.50 -1.42
N ILE A 218 17.35 -1.25 -2.70
CA ILE A 218 18.25 -1.63 -3.78
C ILE A 218 19.27 -0.49 -3.95
N GLY A 219 20.56 -0.85 -3.98
CA GLY A 219 21.68 0.10 -3.96
C GLY A 219 22.09 0.55 -2.56
N ASN A 220 23.06 1.46 -2.49
CA ASN A 220 23.65 1.97 -1.24
C ASN A 220 23.83 3.49 -1.20
N ASN A 221 23.36 4.20 -2.23
CA ASN A 221 23.53 5.64 -2.38
C ASN A 221 22.48 6.42 -1.55
N TYR A 222 22.46 6.19 -0.23
CA TYR A 222 21.47 6.75 0.68
C TYR A 222 22.09 7.61 1.79
N THR A 223 21.35 8.64 2.19
CA THR A 223 21.52 9.38 3.44
C THR A 223 20.21 9.27 4.23
N PHE A 224 20.28 8.78 5.46
CA PHE A 224 19.14 8.62 6.36
C PHE A 224 19.12 9.74 7.39
N LYS A 225 17.93 10.27 7.67
CA LYS A 225 17.66 11.16 8.81
C LYS A 225 16.61 10.48 9.68
N VAL A 226 17.00 10.05 10.89
CA VAL A 226 16.16 9.17 11.71
C VAL A 226 15.56 9.94 12.89
N ASN A 227 14.24 9.93 13.01
CA ASN A 227 13.51 10.18 14.23
C ASN A 227 12.80 8.87 14.60
N LYS A 228 13.20 8.21 15.66
CA LYS A 228 12.78 6.81 15.89
C LYS A 228 11.45 6.66 16.62
N GLY A 229 11.00 7.69 17.33
CA GLY A 229 9.92 7.55 18.32
C GLY A 229 10.21 6.48 19.37
N ILE A 230 9.26 5.56 19.59
CA ILE A 230 9.35 4.47 20.56
C ILE A 230 9.53 3.15 19.83
N GLY A 231 10.75 2.63 19.82
CA GLY A 231 11.07 1.35 19.19
C GLY A 231 12.54 1.29 18.80
N LYS A 232 12.92 0.20 18.15
CA LYS A 232 14.26 0.00 17.62
C LYS A 232 14.30 0.43 16.15
N VAL A 233 15.35 1.16 15.78
CA VAL A 233 15.70 1.38 14.36
C VAL A 233 17.04 0.70 14.10
N VAL A 234 17.07 -0.20 13.12
CA VAL A 234 18.29 -0.89 12.66
C VAL A 234 18.49 -0.57 11.20
N ILE A 235 19.67 -0.07 10.82
CA ILE A 235 20.06 0.20 9.43
C ILE A 235 21.36 -0.55 9.15
N ASP A 236 21.35 -1.44 8.15
CA ASP A 236 22.48 -2.30 7.74
C ASP A 236 23.15 -2.98 8.96
N ASN A 237 22.34 -3.66 9.77
CA ASN A 237 22.72 -4.35 11.02
C ASN A 237 23.25 -3.47 12.17
N LYS A 238 23.25 -2.14 12.03
CA LYS A 238 23.60 -1.20 13.10
C LYS A 238 22.33 -0.63 13.73
N GLU A 239 22.24 -0.69 15.05
CA GLU A 239 21.19 0.04 15.78
C GLU A 239 21.48 1.55 15.76
N VAL A 240 20.43 2.32 15.51
CA VAL A 240 20.51 3.77 15.25
C VAL A 240 19.85 4.54 16.40
N SER A 241 20.50 5.62 16.81
CA SER A 241 19.98 6.52 17.84
C SER A 241 18.95 7.50 17.28
N ASP A 242 18.15 8.08 18.18
CA ASP A 242 17.22 9.13 17.79
C ASP A 242 17.97 10.38 17.28
N ASN A 243 17.44 11.03 16.25
CA ASN A 243 18.03 12.19 15.57
C ASN A 243 19.41 11.94 14.92
N GLU A 244 19.78 10.68 14.67
CA GLU A 244 21.03 10.33 13.98
C GLU A 244 20.89 10.53 12.46
N VAL A 245 21.98 10.95 11.83
CA VAL A 245 22.13 11.03 10.37
C VAL A 245 23.19 10.02 9.93
N LEU A 246 22.87 9.19 8.95
CA LEU A 246 23.75 8.10 8.49
C LEU A 246 23.86 8.09 6.97
N GLY A 247 25.01 7.64 6.46
CA GLY A 247 25.27 7.58 5.02
C GLY A 247 25.75 8.91 4.44
N MET A 248 26.22 8.85 3.19
CA MET A 248 26.73 10.00 2.44
C MET A 248 26.21 9.97 0.99
N GLY A 249 25.13 9.24 0.74
CA GLY A 249 24.57 9.11 -0.59
C GLY A 249 23.66 10.27 -0.98
N SER A 250 23.42 10.43 -2.29
CA SER A 250 22.61 11.53 -2.81
C SER A 250 21.11 11.37 -2.56
N ASN A 251 20.60 10.14 -2.42
CA ASN A 251 19.19 9.91 -2.15
C ASN A 251 18.93 10.07 -0.64
N THR A 252 18.01 10.95 -0.26
CA THR A 252 17.71 11.20 1.16
C THR A 252 16.44 10.48 1.57
N ILE A 253 16.48 9.76 2.69
CA ILE A 253 15.29 9.16 3.31
C ILE A 253 15.17 9.67 4.74
N LYS A 254 14.09 10.41 5.02
CA LYS A 254 13.70 10.78 6.38
C LYS A 254 12.81 9.66 6.93
N LEU A 255 13.22 9.04 8.03
CA LEU A 255 12.48 7.98 8.71
C LEU A 255 11.90 8.56 10.00
N ASN A 256 10.58 8.70 10.11
CA ASN A 256 9.92 9.13 11.34
C ASN A 256 9.06 7.97 11.90
N GLY A 257 9.47 7.42 13.04
CA GLY A 257 8.73 6.41 13.77
C GLY A 257 7.89 7.01 14.89
N GLY A 258 6.67 6.50 15.06
CA GLY A 258 5.82 6.72 16.23
C GLY A 258 6.07 5.64 17.28
N ILE A 259 5.48 4.45 17.09
CA ILE A 259 5.66 3.29 17.98
C ILE A 259 5.89 2.00 17.17
N GLY A 260 7.06 1.41 17.32
CA GLY A 260 7.42 0.09 16.84
C GLY A 260 8.75 0.06 16.09
N ASP A 261 9.09 -1.09 15.52
CA ASP A 261 10.46 -1.35 15.04
C ASP A 261 10.61 -1.09 13.54
N THR A 262 11.72 -0.47 13.17
CA THR A 262 12.14 -0.26 11.77
C THR A 262 13.44 -1.00 11.49
N THR A 263 13.46 -1.78 10.41
CA THR A 263 14.67 -2.42 9.90
C THR A 263 14.89 -2.00 8.45
N VAL A 264 16.08 -1.48 8.16
CA VAL A 264 16.53 -1.10 6.82
C VAL A 264 17.70 -1.98 6.41
N THR A 265 17.60 -2.63 5.26
CA THR A 265 18.65 -3.44 4.64
C THR A 265 19.09 -2.79 3.34
N LEU A 266 20.40 -2.74 3.07
CA LEU A 266 20.96 -2.22 1.82
C LEU A 266 21.46 -3.37 0.95
N ASN A 267 20.84 -3.58 -0.21
CA ASN A 267 21.24 -4.59 -1.17
C ASN A 267 22.20 -3.99 -2.20
N LYS A 268 23.50 -4.21 -2.03
CA LYS A 268 24.58 -3.59 -2.80
C LYS A 268 24.82 -4.23 -4.17
N ASP A 269 24.31 -5.45 -4.39
CA ASP A 269 24.67 -6.33 -5.51
C ASP A 269 23.52 -6.65 -6.47
N ARG A 270 22.45 -5.82 -6.51
CA ARG A 270 21.33 -5.95 -7.46
C ARG A 270 21.17 -4.70 -8.32
#